data_AF-A0A7S2SUI9-F1
#
_entry.id   AF-A0A7S2SUI9-F1
#
_cell.length_a   1.000
_cell.length_b   1.000
_cell.length_c   1.000
_cell.angle_alpha   90.00
_cell.angle_beta   90.00
_cell.angle_gamma   90.00
#
_symmetry.space_group_name_H-M   'P 1'
#
loop_
_entity.id
_entity.type
_entity.pdbx_description
1 polymer ?
#
loop_
_entity_poly.entity_id
_entity_poly.type
_entity_poly.pdbx_seq_one_letter_code
_entity_poly.pdbx_strand_id
1 'polypeptide(L)'
;FTDATQENMQDMFDVFVEHGESVLCVGSTYRASNGRLFAVADVSVGVQDLAPAHGGAPRDSVMVLNDMLVGACCAFRIPAAASSGEESISFVTTLSLVGRRLLNNMTQVLSFTVVVGCQLSLVSLLGIATPVALEPGLPPGDAAFIFALLQCSVALALIVTPASSQLSRTMPFKQSSTLPQDSLDDTRQRARFYLSHALPTAILAVVLHLWIFVLVFRGSDSGLCDSRSTGWGVLTCRALVDHFGHEDVVAARDTASLFTSSFLVASLVFQSASFLYRTQPITRDSPMGNLPWVIAVATALCVQTAMFVARAQWNLVDRVSWAPWTLILVWPPLLLALSEQVKVKDGKGVARSMTFLRLDFDTRLGMHSPR
;
A
#
# COMPACT_ATOMS: atom_id res chain seq x y z
N PHE A 1 35.67 16.55 -4.58
CA PHE A 1 36.98 16.00 -4.99
C PHE A 1 37.38 16.66 -6.29
N THR A 2 38.47 17.41 -6.29
CA THR A 2 39.08 17.96 -7.50
C THR A 2 40.21 17.02 -7.93
N ASP A 3 40.47 16.91 -9.23
CA ASP A 3 41.51 16.06 -9.81
C ASP A 3 41.44 14.57 -9.43
N ALA A 4 40.23 14.05 -9.24
CA ALA A 4 40.01 12.64 -8.93
C ALA A 4 40.30 11.75 -10.16
N THR A 5 41.14 10.73 -9.98
CA THR A 5 41.31 9.64 -10.95
C THR A 5 40.08 8.72 -10.93
N GLN A 6 39.96 7.85 -11.93
CA GLN A 6 38.82 6.92 -12.00
C GLN A 6 38.86 5.88 -10.89
N GLU A 7 40.05 5.39 -10.56
CA GLU A 7 40.27 4.44 -9.47
C GLU A 7 39.84 5.09 -8.15
N ASN A 8 40.26 6.32 -7.87
CA ASN A 8 39.84 7.03 -6.65
C ASN A 8 38.31 7.28 -6.60
N MET A 9 37.66 7.48 -7.76
CA MET A 9 36.20 7.60 -7.80
C MET A 9 35.50 6.26 -7.55
N GLN A 10 36.07 5.14 -8.03
CA GLN A 10 35.56 3.80 -7.74
C GLN A 10 35.72 3.46 -6.27
N ASP A 11 36.89 3.71 -5.69
CA ASP A 11 37.14 3.52 -4.25
C ASP A 11 36.14 4.31 -3.40
N MET A 12 35.77 5.52 -3.84
CA MET A 12 34.74 6.31 -3.18
C MET A 12 33.35 5.66 -3.27
N PHE A 13 33.00 5.05 -4.41
CA PHE A 13 31.74 4.33 -4.55
C PHE A 13 31.69 3.16 -3.58
N ASP A 14 32.77 2.38 -3.50
CA ASP A 14 32.88 1.24 -2.60
C ASP A 14 32.75 1.69 -1.14
N VAL A 15 33.40 2.78 -0.74
CA VAL A 15 33.25 3.36 0.61
C VAL A 15 31.79 3.75 0.87
N PHE A 16 31.09 4.40 -0.07
CA PHE A 16 29.69 4.76 0.14
C PHE A 16 28.78 3.53 0.27
N VAL A 17 29.00 2.52 -0.57
CA VAL A 17 28.25 1.26 -0.53
C VAL A 17 28.51 0.49 0.77
N GLU A 18 29.76 0.44 1.25
CA GLU A 18 30.13 -0.16 2.55
C GLU A 18 29.41 0.50 3.72
N HIS A 19 29.16 1.81 3.64
CA HIS A 19 28.41 2.57 4.65
C HIS A 19 26.89 2.50 4.46
N GLY A 20 26.41 1.74 3.47
CA GLY A 20 25.00 1.54 3.17
C GLY A 20 24.34 2.73 2.48
N GLU A 21 25.10 3.61 1.83
CA GLU A 21 24.58 4.67 0.98
C GLU A 21 24.41 4.16 -0.46
N SER A 22 23.38 4.62 -1.16
CA SER A 22 23.20 4.33 -2.58
C SER A 22 23.88 5.39 -3.43
N VAL A 23 24.61 4.97 -4.46
CA VAL A 23 25.45 5.83 -5.29
C VAL A 23 24.77 6.14 -6.62
N LEU A 24 24.55 7.43 -6.89
CA LEU A 24 24.10 7.94 -8.19
C LEU A 24 25.27 8.57 -8.94
N CYS A 25 25.69 7.98 -10.05
CA CYS A 25 26.72 8.53 -10.92
C CYS A 25 26.10 9.39 -12.03
N VAL A 26 26.53 10.65 -12.14
CA VAL A 26 26.10 11.56 -13.22
C VAL A 26 27.33 12.04 -13.96
N GLY A 27 27.36 11.90 -15.29
CA GLY A 27 28.51 12.31 -16.07
C GLY A 27 28.27 12.34 -17.58
N SER A 28 29.27 12.82 -18.33
CA SER A 28 29.21 12.82 -19.78
C SER A 28 29.35 11.41 -20.34
N THR A 29 28.50 11.08 -21.32
CA THR A 29 28.56 9.84 -22.09
C THR A 29 29.63 9.86 -23.19
N TYR A 30 30.13 11.04 -23.57
CA TYR A 30 31.17 11.16 -24.59
C TYR A 30 32.56 10.77 -24.11
N ARG A 31 32.75 10.59 -22.81
CA ARG A 31 34.03 10.14 -22.24
C ARG A 31 33.98 8.64 -22.02
N ALA A 32 34.70 7.88 -22.85
CA ALA A 32 34.75 6.40 -22.79
C ALA A 32 35.13 5.88 -21.39
N SER A 33 35.99 6.63 -20.71
CA SER A 33 36.48 6.30 -19.38
C SER A 33 35.31 6.26 -18.36
N ASN A 34 34.25 7.04 -18.54
CA ASN A 34 33.10 7.04 -17.63
C ASN A 34 32.28 5.75 -17.68
N GLY A 35 32.41 4.93 -18.73
CA GLY A 35 31.64 3.68 -18.87
C GLY A 35 31.84 2.71 -17.70
N ARG A 36 33.07 2.61 -17.17
CA ARG A 36 33.34 1.77 -15.99
C ARG A 36 32.68 2.31 -14.72
N LEU A 37 32.68 3.63 -14.53
CA LEU A 37 32.02 4.26 -13.39
C LEU A 37 30.50 4.05 -13.46
N PHE A 38 29.93 4.19 -14.66
CA PHE A 38 28.50 3.98 -14.85
C PHE A 38 28.05 2.53 -14.65
N ALA A 39 28.91 1.56 -14.95
CA ALA A 39 28.61 0.15 -14.74
C ALA A 39 28.71 -0.28 -13.27
N VAL A 40 29.49 0.43 -12.44
CA VAL A 40 29.71 0.09 -11.03
C VAL A 40 28.73 0.79 -10.10
N ALA A 41 28.27 2.01 -10.43
CA ALA A 41 27.29 2.72 -9.61
C ALA A 41 25.91 2.05 -9.61
N ASP A 42 25.14 2.22 -8.53
CA ASP A 42 23.79 1.65 -8.39
C ASP A 42 22.82 2.19 -9.46
N VAL A 43 22.93 3.49 -9.74
CA VAL A 43 22.18 4.16 -10.80
C VAL A 43 23.11 5.14 -11.51
N SER A 44 23.05 5.14 -12.84
CA SER A 44 23.89 5.99 -13.68
C SER A 44 23.06 6.83 -14.63
N VAL A 45 23.38 8.12 -14.72
CA VAL A 45 22.73 9.10 -15.61
C VAL A 45 23.76 9.72 -16.52
N GLY A 46 23.59 9.46 -17.81
CA GLY A 46 24.43 10.01 -18.86
C GLY A 46 23.91 11.37 -19.33
N VAL A 47 24.77 12.38 -19.41
CA VAL A 47 24.43 13.71 -19.93
C VAL A 47 25.16 13.92 -21.25
N GLN A 48 24.40 14.20 -22.32
CA GLN A 48 24.98 14.34 -23.64
C GLN A 48 25.80 15.63 -23.77
N ASP A 49 25.30 16.85 -23.49
CA ASP A 49 26.11 18.08 -23.70
C ASP A 49 26.94 18.56 -22.50
N LEU A 50 27.51 17.66 -21.69
CA LEU A 50 28.53 18.10 -20.72
C LEU A 50 29.91 18.41 -21.36
N ALA A 51 30.01 18.33 -22.69
CA ALA A 51 31.23 18.65 -23.43
C ALA A 51 31.47 20.17 -23.44
N PRO A 52 32.73 20.63 -23.38
CA PRO A 52 33.03 22.05 -23.39
C PRO A 52 32.51 22.67 -24.70
N ALA A 53 31.78 23.78 -24.57
CA ALA A 53 31.25 24.62 -25.63
C ALA A 53 32.35 25.30 -26.47
N HIS A 54 33.39 24.58 -26.89
CA HIS A 54 34.38 25.04 -27.85
C HIS A 54 33.98 24.56 -29.23
N GLY A 55 33.01 25.29 -29.79
CA GLY A 55 32.80 25.48 -31.22
C GLY A 55 32.38 24.23 -32.00
N GLY A 56 31.08 24.11 -32.25
CA GLY A 56 30.43 23.56 -33.46
C GLY A 56 31.16 22.51 -34.32
N ALA A 57 32.01 21.66 -33.74
CA ALA A 57 32.71 20.62 -34.46
C ALA A 57 31.66 19.55 -34.80
N PRO A 58 31.64 19.03 -36.04
CA PRO A 58 30.74 17.95 -36.40
C PRO A 58 30.92 16.80 -35.40
N ARG A 59 29.82 16.25 -34.89
CA ARG A 59 29.87 15.09 -34.00
C ARG A 59 30.54 13.94 -34.77
N ASP A 60 31.79 13.65 -34.43
CA ASP A 60 32.52 12.54 -35.03
C ASP A 60 31.75 11.24 -34.79
N SER A 61 31.75 10.35 -35.80
CA SER A 61 31.12 9.03 -35.71
C SER A 61 31.58 8.23 -34.48
N VAL A 62 32.82 8.44 -34.05
CA VAL A 62 33.42 7.87 -32.83
C VAL A 62 32.74 8.41 -31.57
N MET A 63 32.43 9.71 -31.52
CA MET A 63 31.78 10.32 -30.36
C MET A 63 30.34 9.83 -30.21
N VAL A 64 29.64 9.65 -31.34
CA VAL A 64 28.28 9.08 -31.38
C VAL A 64 28.30 7.60 -30.95
N LEU A 65 29.24 6.81 -31.47
CA LEU A 65 29.40 5.41 -31.07
C LEU A 65 29.71 5.30 -29.57
N ASN A 66 30.57 6.17 -29.05
CA ASN A 66 30.93 6.18 -27.65
C ASN A 66 29.75 6.57 -26.75
N ASP A 67 28.93 7.56 -27.14
CA ASP A 67 27.68 7.89 -26.45
C ASP A 67 26.72 6.69 -26.40
N MET A 68 26.60 5.95 -27.52
CA MET A 68 25.76 4.75 -27.55
C MET A 68 26.24 3.67 -26.58
N LEU A 69 27.55 3.38 -26.58
CA LEU A 69 28.17 2.33 -25.75
C LEU A 69 28.19 2.70 -24.27
N VAL A 70 28.74 3.87 -23.93
CA VAL A 70 28.86 4.34 -22.54
C VAL A 70 27.48 4.63 -21.95
N GLY A 71 26.61 5.25 -22.74
CA GLY A 71 25.25 5.52 -22.32
C GLY A 71 24.42 4.25 -22.14
N ALA A 72 24.84 3.07 -22.66
CA ALA A 72 24.11 1.83 -22.47
C ALA A 72 24.21 1.33 -21.02
N CYS A 73 25.27 1.74 -20.32
CA CYS A 73 25.44 1.52 -18.89
C CYS A 73 24.61 2.49 -18.03
N CYS A 74 23.95 3.49 -18.64
CA CYS A 74 23.15 4.47 -17.91
C CYS A 74 21.66 4.06 -17.88
N ALA A 75 21.02 4.21 -16.73
CA ALA A 75 19.58 4.02 -16.59
C ALA A 75 18.79 5.10 -17.36
N PHE A 76 19.32 6.33 -17.40
CA PHE A 76 18.72 7.45 -18.11
C PHE A 76 19.78 8.24 -18.88
N ARG A 77 19.39 8.78 -20.05
CA ARG A 77 20.21 9.70 -20.83
C ARG A 77 19.49 11.03 -20.96
N ILE A 78 20.14 12.11 -20.55
CA ILE A 78 19.63 13.46 -20.70
C ILE A 78 20.11 13.98 -22.06
N PRO A 79 19.18 14.25 -23.00
CA PRO A 79 19.56 14.66 -24.34
C PRO A 79 20.13 16.07 -24.37
N ALA A 80 21.02 16.29 -25.32
CA ALA A 80 21.69 17.55 -25.65
C ALA A 80 20.76 18.80 -25.62
N ALA A 81 19.61 18.70 -26.27
CA ALA A 81 18.64 19.79 -26.33
C ALA A 81 18.09 20.20 -24.95
N ALA A 82 17.95 19.25 -24.02
CA ALA A 82 17.51 19.50 -22.64
C ALA A 82 18.65 20.00 -21.73
N SER A 83 19.92 19.83 -22.14
CA SER A 83 21.09 20.29 -21.40
C SER A 83 21.54 21.72 -21.70
N SER A 84 20.96 22.38 -22.71
CA SER A 84 21.26 23.78 -23.08
C SER A 84 20.63 24.83 -22.15
N GLY A 85 19.79 24.42 -21.19
CA GLY A 85 19.23 25.29 -20.15
C GLY A 85 19.76 24.94 -18.75
N GLU A 86 19.57 25.86 -17.80
CA GLU A 86 19.78 25.63 -16.34
C GLU A 86 18.98 24.41 -15.79
N GLU A 87 18.08 23.85 -16.59
CA GLU A 87 17.16 22.76 -16.25
C GLU A 87 17.81 21.35 -16.20
N SER A 88 19.02 21.14 -16.74
CA SER A 88 19.59 19.78 -16.89
C SER A 88 19.84 19.03 -15.58
N ILE A 89 20.32 19.71 -14.53
CA ILE A 89 20.59 19.08 -13.23
C ILE A 89 19.29 19.00 -12.41
N SER A 90 18.38 19.96 -12.59
CA SER A 90 17.06 19.94 -11.97
C SER A 90 16.26 18.69 -12.40
N PHE A 91 16.50 18.17 -13.60
CA PHE A 91 15.92 16.92 -14.09
C PHE A 91 16.30 15.73 -13.20
N VAL A 92 17.55 15.62 -12.76
CA VAL A 92 18.01 14.56 -11.86
C VAL A 92 17.28 14.64 -10.51
N THR A 93 17.12 15.85 -9.97
CA THR A 93 16.37 16.04 -8.72
C THR A 93 14.89 15.67 -8.88
N THR A 94 14.28 16.03 -10.01
CA THR A 94 12.89 15.68 -10.35
C THR A 94 12.72 14.17 -10.50
N LEU A 95 13.64 13.51 -11.21
CA LEU A 95 13.67 12.07 -11.37
C LEU A 95 13.78 11.36 -10.01
N SER A 96 14.65 11.87 -9.13
CA SER A 96 14.80 11.34 -7.77
C SER A 96 13.50 11.47 -6.96
N LEU A 97 12.78 12.59 -7.11
CA LEU A 97 11.50 12.82 -6.45
C LEU A 97 10.41 11.88 -6.98
N VAL A 98 10.36 11.67 -8.29
CA VAL A 98 9.44 10.71 -8.93
C VAL A 98 9.74 9.29 -8.46
N GLY A 99 11.02 8.88 -8.41
CA GLY A 99 11.43 7.57 -7.90
C GLY A 99 11.01 7.37 -6.44
N ARG A 100 11.26 8.36 -5.58
CA ARG A 100 10.83 8.34 -4.17
C ARG A 100 9.31 8.26 -4.03
N ARG A 101 8.57 9.00 -4.86
CA ARG A 101 7.10 8.97 -4.88
C ARG A 101 6.60 7.58 -5.25
N LEU A 102 7.12 7.01 -6.34
CA LEU A 102 6.72 5.69 -6.80
C LEU A 102 7.03 4.61 -5.76
N LEU A 103 8.23 4.64 -5.16
CA LEU A 103 8.60 3.71 -4.10
C LEU A 103 7.66 3.82 -2.90
N ASN A 104 7.37 5.03 -2.43
CA ASN A 104 6.43 5.24 -1.34
C ASN A 104 5.04 4.69 -1.70
N ASN A 105 4.53 5.02 -2.89
CA ASN A 105 3.22 4.56 -3.35
C ASN A 105 3.17 3.02 -3.48
N MET A 106 4.23 2.39 -3.99
CA MET A 106 4.33 0.92 -4.04
C MET A 106 4.31 0.29 -2.64
N THR A 107 5.02 0.88 -1.67
CA THR A 107 4.95 0.37 -0.29
C THR A 107 3.55 0.50 0.30
N GLN A 108 2.79 1.55 -0.05
CA GLN A 108 1.39 1.68 0.39
C GLN A 108 0.48 0.64 -0.24
N VAL A 109 0.64 0.37 -1.53
CA VAL A 109 -0.10 -0.67 -2.25
C VAL A 109 0.17 -2.05 -1.64
N LEU A 110 1.44 -2.37 -1.38
CA LEU A 110 1.81 -3.63 -0.74
C LEU A 110 1.22 -3.74 0.68
N SER A 111 1.31 -2.67 1.47
CA SER A 111 0.75 -2.62 2.83
C SER A 111 -0.76 -2.84 2.82
N PHE A 112 -1.48 -2.19 1.90
CA PHE A 112 -2.92 -2.37 1.73
C PHE A 112 -3.25 -3.80 1.30
N THR A 113 -2.47 -4.38 0.38
CA THR A 113 -2.64 -5.77 -0.08
C THR A 113 -2.48 -6.78 1.05
N VAL A 114 -1.47 -6.58 1.91
CA VAL A 114 -1.25 -7.41 3.10
C VAL A 114 -2.43 -7.30 4.07
N VAL A 115 -2.96 -6.10 4.30
CA VAL A 115 -4.12 -5.90 5.19
C VAL A 115 -5.38 -6.56 4.63
N VAL A 116 -5.68 -6.39 3.34
CA VAL A 116 -6.83 -7.06 2.70
C VAL A 116 -6.69 -8.57 2.77
N GLY A 117 -5.53 -9.12 2.44
CA GLY A 117 -5.26 -10.55 2.52
C GLY A 117 -5.36 -11.10 3.95
N CYS A 118 -4.83 -10.36 4.93
CA CYS A 118 -4.90 -10.71 6.35
C CYS A 118 -6.34 -10.65 6.88
N GLN A 119 -7.12 -9.65 6.49
CA GLN A 119 -8.50 -9.52 6.91
C GLN A 119 -9.37 -10.64 6.34
N LEU A 120 -9.24 -10.97 5.06
CA LEU A 120 -9.97 -12.08 4.45
C LEU A 120 -9.58 -13.43 5.07
N SER A 121 -8.29 -13.68 5.28
CA SER A 121 -7.84 -14.93 5.92
C SER A 121 -8.28 -15.04 7.37
N LEU A 122 -8.30 -13.94 8.12
CA LEU A 122 -8.83 -13.91 9.49
C LEU A 122 -10.34 -14.17 9.53
N VAL A 123 -11.13 -13.62 8.60
CA VAL A 123 -12.57 -13.91 8.51
C VAL A 123 -12.80 -15.40 8.25
N SER A 124 -12.07 -16.00 7.31
CA SER A 124 -12.15 -17.44 7.03
C SER A 124 -11.71 -18.28 8.23
N LEU A 125 -10.61 -17.93 8.89
CA LEU A 125 -10.08 -18.69 10.04
C LEU A 125 -11.02 -18.60 11.25
N LEU A 126 -11.52 -17.40 11.56
CA LEU A 126 -12.50 -17.19 12.63
C LEU A 126 -13.82 -17.91 12.30
N GLY A 127 -14.18 -18.00 11.01
CA GLY A 127 -15.35 -18.74 10.55
C GLY A 127 -15.25 -20.26 10.69
N ILE A 128 -14.05 -20.83 10.67
CA ILE A 128 -13.87 -22.26 11.01
C ILE A 128 -14.07 -22.48 12.52
N ALA A 129 -13.75 -21.46 13.34
CA ALA A 129 -13.89 -21.53 14.79
C ALA A 129 -15.34 -21.36 15.27
N THR A 130 -16.25 -20.89 14.42
CA THR A 130 -17.69 -20.79 14.73
C THR A 130 -18.36 -22.16 14.65
N PRO A 131 -19.47 -22.40 15.39
CA PRO A 131 -20.15 -23.69 15.37
C PRO A 131 -20.51 -24.12 13.93
N VAL A 132 -20.21 -25.39 13.63
CA VAL A 132 -20.09 -26.03 12.31
C VAL A 132 -21.23 -25.75 11.33
N ALA A 133 -22.43 -25.40 11.81
CA ALA A 133 -23.61 -25.07 11.01
C ALA A 133 -23.45 -23.81 10.13
N LEU A 134 -22.50 -22.94 10.46
CA LEU A 134 -22.28 -21.69 9.77
C LEU A 134 -20.79 -21.45 9.62
N GLU A 135 -20.23 -21.82 8.48
CA GLU A 135 -19.05 -21.13 8.01
C GLU A 135 -19.52 -19.75 7.52
N PRO A 136 -19.17 -18.64 8.20
CA PRO A 136 -19.22 -17.29 7.65
C PRO A 136 -18.19 -17.17 6.52
N GLY A 137 -18.40 -17.97 5.48
CA GLY A 137 -17.63 -17.94 4.26
C GLY A 137 -18.21 -16.85 3.39
N LEU A 138 -17.37 -15.89 3.00
CA LEU A 138 -17.72 -15.06 1.87
C LEU A 138 -17.91 -16.00 0.66
N PRO A 139 -19.03 -15.91 -0.07
CA PRO A 139 -19.18 -16.66 -1.29
C PRO A 139 -18.03 -16.30 -2.23
N PRO A 140 -17.55 -17.26 -3.05
CA PRO A 140 -16.34 -17.07 -3.85
C PRO A 140 -16.45 -15.87 -4.81
N GLY A 141 -17.67 -15.54 -5.26
CA GLY A 141 -17.93 -14.33 -6.05
C GLY A 141 -17.64 -13.03 -5.30
N ASP A 142 -18.03 -12.92 -4.03
CA ASP A 142 -17.81 -11.71 -3.22
C ASP A 142 -16.33 -11.57 -2.85
N ALA A 143 -15.67 -12.69 -2.55
CA ALA A 143 -14.22 -12.72 -2.32
C ALA A 143 -13.45 -12.32 -3.59
N ALA A 144 -13.86 -12.83 -4.76
CA ALA A 144 -13.29 -12.46 -6.05
C ALA A 144 -13.54 -10.98 -6.38
N PHE A 145 -14.72 -10.43 -6.07
CA PHE A 145 -14.99 -8.99 -6.23
C PHE A 145 -14.03 -8.13 -5.38
N ILE A 146 -13.86 -8.49 -4.10
CA ILE A 146 -12.96 -7.77 -3.19
C ILE A 146 -11.51 -7.84 -3.70
N PHE A 147 -11.04 -9.03 -4.09
CA PHE A 147 -9.65 -9.23 -4.48
C PHE A 147 -9.33 -8.75 -5.91
N ALA A 148 -10.24 -8.94 -6.86
CA ALA A 148 -9.97 -8.63 -8.26
C ALA A 148 -10.38 -7.20 -8.63
N LEU A 149 -11.53 -6.71 -8.14
CA LEU A 149 -12.06 -5.42 -8.58
C LEU A 149 -11.76 -4.30 -7.59
N LEU A 150 -12.11 -4.49 -6.31
CA LEU A 150 -11.86 -3.48 -5.28
C LEU A 150 -10.35 -3.27 -5.06
N GLN A 151 -9.61 -4.33 -4.80
CA GLN A 151 -8.17 -4.25 -4.54
C GLN A 151 -7.40 -3.65 -5.73
N CYS A 152 -7.64 -4.12 -6.96
CA CYS A 152 -6.90 -3.64 -8.12
C CYS A 152 -7.22 -2.18 -8.44
N SER A 153 -8.49 -1.77 -8.38
CA SER A 153 -8.87 -0.37 -8.65
C SER A 153 -8.29 0.59 -7.61
N VAL A 154 -8.35 0.24 -6.32
CA VAL A 154 -7.78 1.04 -5.24
C VAL A 154 -6.25 1.03 -5.30
N ALA A 155 -5.62 -0.11 -5.61
CA ALA A 155 -4.17 -0.21 -5.78
C ALA A 155 -3.67 0.70 -6.91
N LEU A 156 -4.35 0.71 -8.06
CA LEU A 156 -4.01 1.62 -9.16
C LEU A 156 -4.14 3.09 -8.74
N ALA A 157 -5.19 3.43 -8.00
CA ALA A 157 -5.35 4.78 -7.45
C ALA A 157 -4.24 5.16 -6.46
N LEU A 158 -3.80 4.22 -5.63
CA LEU A 158 -2.70 4.41 -4.69
C LEU A 158 -1.36 4.64 -5.41
N ILE A 159 -1.08 3.92 -6.51
CA ILE A 159 0.12 4.12 -7.33
C ILE A 159 0.18 5.53 -7.90
N VAL A 160 -0.95 6.07 -8.33
CA VAL A 160 -1.05 7.40 -8.99
C VAL A 160 -1.11 8.55 -7.98
N THR A 161 -1.20 8.28 -6.67
CA THR A 161 -1.30 9.31 -5.62
C THR A 161 -0.19 10.36 -5.73
N PRO A 162 -0.51 11.67 -5.67
CA PRO A 162 0.49 12.73 -5.69
C PRO A 162 1.46 12.65 -4.51
N ALA A 163 2.69 13.15 -4.72
CA ALA A 163 3.69 13.20 -3.65
C ALA A 163 3.17 14.06 -2.48
N SER A 164 3.44 13.62 -1.26
CA SER A 164 3.14 14.43 -0.07
C SER A 164 4.05 15.64 0.00
N SER A 165 3.56 16.72 0.61
CA SER A 165 4.29 17.98 0.78
C SER A 165 5.62 17.85 1.54
N GLN A 166 5.82 16.75 2.27
CA GLN A 166 7.03 16.47 3.04
C GLN A 166 8.03 15.55 2.34
N LEU A 167 7.65 14.92 1.21
CA LEU A 167 8.49 13.90 0.58
C LEU A 167 9.88 14.42 0.17
N SER A 168 9.96 15.67 -0.27
CA SER A 168 11.24 16.31 -0.65
C SER A 168 12.17 16.57 0.55
N ARG A 169 11.63 16.64 1.77
CA ARG A 169 12.39 16.92 3.00
C ARG A 169 12.82 15.64 3.74
N THR A 170 12.33 14.50 3.28
CA THR A 170 12.63 13.20 3.85
C THR A 170 14.01 12.73 3.42
N MET A 171 14.81 12.29 4.39
CA MET A 171 16.10 11.65 4.12
C MET A 171 15.89 10.30 3.42
N PRO A 172 16.73 9.93 2.45
CA PRO A 172 16.72 8.59 1.88
C PRO A 172 17.03 7.56 2.98
N PHE A 173 16.48 6.36 2.84
CA PHE A 173 16.84 5.26 3.72
C PHE A 173 18.19 4.69 3.30
N LYS A 174 19.04 4.39 4.29
CA LYS A 174 20.27 3.63 4.06
C LYS A 174 19.94 2.18 3.74
N GLN A 175 20.69 1.58 2.83
CA GLN A 175 20.58 0.18 2.43
C GLN A 175 21.15 -0.78 3.49
N SER A 176 21.83 -0.26 4.51
CA SER A 176 22.51 -1.08 5.51
C SER A 176 21.54 -1.82 6.45
N SER A 177 21.78 -3.12 6.56
CA SER A 177 21.15 -4.10 7.45
C SER A 177 21.58 -3.96 8.93
N THR A 178 22.24 -2.87 9.31
CA THR A 178 23.09 -2.80 10.51
C THR A 178 22.41 -2.32 11.78
N LEU A 179 21.08 -2.25 11.84
CA LEU A 179 20.37 -2.14 13.11
C LEU A 179 19.40 -3.33 13.27
N PRO A 180 19.91 -4.53 13.63
CA PRO A 180 19.07 -5.71 13.90
C PRO A 180 18.02 -5.45 15.00
N GLN A 181 18.27 -4.50 15.90
CA GLN A 181 17.34 -4.11 16.96
C GLN A 181 16.23 -3.19 16.41
N ASP A 182 16.57 -2.22 15.56
CA ASP A 182 15.59 -1.31 14.96
C ASP A 182 14.72 -2.03 13.91
N SER A 183 15.25 -3.04 13.23
CA SER A 183 14.47 -3.83 12.26
C SER A 183 13.37 -4.66 12.93
N LEU A 184 13.63 -5.22 14.12
CA LEU A 184 12.63 -5.97 14.88
C LEU A 184 11.55 -5.06 15.47
N ASP A 185 11.92 -3.89 16.00
CA ASP A 185 10.95 -2.95 16.54
C ASP A 185 10.11 -2.27 15.44
N ASP A 186 10.70 -1.97 14.27
CA ASP A 186 9.96 -1.52 13.09
C ASP A 186 9.03 -2.62 12.55
N THR A 187 9.49 -3.87 12.50
CA THR A 187 8.64 -5.01 12.08
C THR A 187 7.47 -5.22 13.04
N ARG A 188 7.70 -5.15 14.35
CA ARG A 188 6.64 -5.22 15.38
C ARG A 188 5.67 -4.05 15.27
N GLN A 189 6.16 -2.84 15.02
CA GLN A 189 5.34 -1.65 14.86
C GLN A 189 4.44 -1.73 13.63
N ARG A 190 4.99 -2.17 12.48
CA ARG A 190 4.22 -2.45 11.26
C ARG A 190 3.21 -3.58 11.46
N ALA A 191 3.61 -4.66 12.13
CA ALA A 191 2.69 -5.77 12.44
C ALA A 191 1.53 -5.32 13.34
N ARG A 192 1.80 -4.51 14.37
CA ARG A 192 0.75 -3.89 15.20
C ARG A 192 -0.18 -3.02 14.38
N PHE A 193 0.36 -2.22 13.46
CA PHE A 193 -0.44 -1.41 12.55
C PHE A 193 -1.37 -2.29 11.70
N TYR A 194 -0.84 -3.29 10.98
CA TYR A 194 -1.67 -4.18 10.15
C TYR A 194 -2.71 -4.96 10.97
N LEU A 195 -2.32 -5.48 12.14
CA LEU A 195 -3.23 -6.23 12.99
C LEU A 195 -4.33 -5.34 13.60
N SER A 196 -4.01 -4.09 13.95
CA SER A 196 -5.00 -3.12 14.44
C SER A 196 -6.06 -2.77 13.41
N HIS A 197 -5.71 -2.86 12.12
CA HIS A 197 -6.65 -2.69 11.02
C HIS A 197 -7.47 -3.96 10.76
N ALA A 198 -6.82 -5.12 10.63
CA ALA A 198 -7.46 -6.35 10.17
C ALA A 198 -8.28 -7.07 11.25
N LEU A 199 -7.78 -7.13 12.49
CA LEU A 199 -8.36 -7.96 13.55
C LEU A 199 -9.74 -7.47 14.02
N PRO A 200 -9.93 -6.17 14.36
CA PRO A 200 -11.23 -5.70 14.84
C PRO A 200 -12.34 -5.84 13.78
N THR A 201 -12.01 -5.54 12.51
CA THR A 201 -12.94 -5.72 11.39
C THR A 201 -13.28 -7.18 11.15
N ALA A 202 -12.31 -8.10 11.24
CA ALA A 202 -12.57 -9.52 10.99
C ALA A 202 -13.48 -10.11 12.07
N ILE A 203 -13.22 -9.78 13.35
CA ILE A 203 -14.06 -10.20 14.47
C ILE A 203 -15.49 -9.67 14.31
N LEU A 204 -15.64 -8.38 14.02
CA LEU A 204 -16.97 -7.79 13.85
C LEU A 204 -17.70 -8.30 12.61
N ALA A 205 -16.98 -8.61 11.53
CA ALA A 205 -17.59 -9.22 10.34
C ALA A 205 -18.21 -10.58 10.66
N VAL A 206 -17.51 -11.42 11.43
CA VAL A 206 -18.01 -12.73 11.88
C VAL A 206 -19.18 -12.55 12.85
N VAL A 207 -19.07 -11.66 13.84
CA VAL A 207 -20.16 -11.38 14.79
C VAL A 207 -21.41 -10.88 14.05
N LEU A 208 -21.24 -9.97 13.10
CA LEU A 208 -22.32 -9.44 12.26
C LEU A 208 -22.97 -10.56 11.44
N HIS A 209 -22.17 -11.44 10.83
CA HIS A 209 -22.68 -12.58 10.08
C HIS A 209 -23.57 -13.48 10.93
N LEU A 210 -23.07 -13.91 12.08
CA LEU A 210 -23.82 -14.77 13.01
C LEU A 210 -25.08 -14.08 13.53
N TRP A 211 -24.99 -12.78 13.82
CA TRP A 211 -26.13 -12.02 14.32
C TRP A 211 -27.25 -11.92 13.28
N ILE A 212 -26.92 -11.57 12.04
CA ILE A 212 -27.90 -11.46 10.96
C ILE A 212 -28.51 -12.83 10.64
N PHE A 213 -27.69 -13.87 10.60
CA PHE A 213 -28.21 -15.22 10.41
C PHE A 213 -29.26 -15.59 11.46
N VAL A 214 -28.98 -15.35 12.74
CA VAL A 214 -29.93 -15.63 13.83
C VAL A 214 -31.21 -14.82 13.67
N LEU A 215 -31.12 -13.54 13.29
CA LEU A 215 -32.31 -12.69 13.08
C LEU A 215 -33.20 -13.21 11.95
N VAL A 216 -32.59 -13.56 10.81
CA VAL A 216 -33.32 -14.02 9.63
C VAL A 216 -33.93 -15.41 9.85
N PHE A 217 -33.15 -16.34 10.42
CA PHE A 217 -33.55 -17.72 10.65
C PHE A 217 -34.66 -17.85 11.70
N ARG A 218 -34.63 -17.05 12.77
CA ARG A 218 -35.71 -17.06 13.79
C ARG A 218 -37.06 -16.61 13.25
N GLY A 219 -37.08 -15.85 12.17
CA GLY A 219 -38.31 -15.45 11.49
C GLY A 219 -38.85 -16.51 10.52
N SER A 220 -38.15 -17.63 10.34
CA SER A 220 -38.58 -18.73 9.46
C SER A 220 -39.36 -19.80 10.25
N ASP A 221 -40.48 -20.25 9.69
CA ASP A 221 -41.36 -21.28 10.26
C ASP A 221 -40.90 -22.71 9.91
N SER A 222 -39.61 -22.88 9.62
CA SER A 222 -39.02 -24.14 9.14
C SER A 222 -39.14 -25.31 10.14
N GLY A 223 -39.35 -25.03 11.43
CA GLY A 223 -39.52 -26.04 12.49
C GLY A 223 -38.26 -26.86 12.82
N LEU A 224 -37.11 -26.59 12.18
CA LEU A 224 -35.86 -27.33 12.40
C LEU A 224 -35.28 -27.10 13.80
N CYS A 225 -35.42 -25.89 14.33
CA CYS A 225 -34.96 -25.53 15.67
C CYS A 225 -36.04 -24.74 16.40
N ASP A 226 -36.04 -24.85 17.74
CA ASP A 226 -36.99 -24.13 18.56
C ASP A 226 -36.78 -22.61 18.39
N SER A 227 -37.76 -21.95 17.77
CA SER A 227 -37.75 -20.50 17.50
C SER A 227 -37.75 -19.65 18.78
N ARG A 228 -38.09 -20.26 19.94
CA ARG A 228 -38.02 -19.63 21.27
C ARG A 228 -36.65 -19.76 21.94
N SER A 229 -35.75 -20.59 21.40
CA SER A 229 -34.39 -20.74 21.94
C SER A 229 -33.63 -19.40 21.93
N THR A 230 -32.60 -19.23 22.76
CA THR A 230 -31.76 -18.02 22.71
C THR A 230 -30.99 -17.97 21.38
N GLY A 231 -30.45 -16.81 20.99
CA GLY A 231 -29.66 -16.71 19.74
C GLY A 231 -28.50 -17.70 19.68
N TRP A 232 -27.88 -17.99 20.83
CA TRP A 232 -26.88 -19.05 20.96
C TRP A 232 -27.45 -20.46 20.73
N GLY A 233 -28.66 -20.72 21.24
CA GLY A 233 -29.37 -21.98 21.01
C GLY A 233 -29.56 -22.30 19.53
N VAL A 234 -29.92 -21.28 18.72
CA VAL A 234 -30.02 -21.40 17.25
C VAL A 234 -28.66 -21.75 16.64
N LEU A 235 -27.60 -21.04 17.01
CA LEU A 235 -26.24 -21.26 16.47
C LEU A 235 -25.66 -22.64 16.81
N THR A 236 -26.06 -23.22 17.94
CA THR A 236 -25.62 -24.56 18.38
C THR A 236 -26.57 -25.70 18.01
N CYS A 237 -27.65 -25.39 17.30
CA CYS A 237 -28.67 -26.38 16.97
C CYS A 237 -28.13 -27.39 15.94
N ARG A 238 -28.08 -28.68 16.34
CA ARG A 238 -27.56 -29.77 15.49
C ARG A 238 -28.37 -29.98 14.21
N ALA A 239 -29.67 -29.68 14.24
CA ALA A 239 -30.54 -29.85 13.06
C ALA A 239 -30.10 -28.99 11.86
N LEU A 240 -29.45 -27.84 12.08
CA LEU A 240 -28.86 -27.04 11.00
C LEU A 240 -27.69 -27.76 10.34
N VAL A 241 -26.92 -28.54 11.10
CA VAL A 241 -25.79 -29.33 10.58
C VAL A 241 -26.32 -30.51 9.76
N ASP A 242 -27.42 -31.12 10.18
CA ASP A 242 -27.98 -32.25 9.45
C ASP A 242 -28.71 -31.79 8.16
N HIS A 243 -29.17 -30.54 8.12
CA HIS A 243 -29.97 -29.97 7.02
C HIS A 243 -29.37 -28.68 6.44
N PHE A 244 -28.05 -28.65 6.21
CA PHE A 244 -27.37 -27.50 5.61
C PHE A 244 -27.97 -27.02 4.27
N GLY A 245 -28.56 -27.94 3.50
CA GLY A 245 -29.17 -27.65 2.20
C GLY A 245 -30.62 -27.16 2.26
N HIS A 246 -31.21 -27.01 3.46
CA HIS A 246 -32.57 -26.52 3.58
C HIS A 246 -32.68 -25.07 3.08
N GLU A 247 -33.72 -24.77 2.29
CA GLU A 247 -33.87 -23.47 1.61
C GLU A 247 -33.79 -22.28 2.58
N ASP A 248 -34.45 -22.38 3.74
CA ASP A 248 -34.38 -21.34 4.78
C ASP A 248 -32.98 -21.13 5.36
N VAL A 249 -32.21 -22.20 5.54
CA VAL A 249 -30.84 -22.13 6.08
C VAL A 249 -29.92 -21.47 5.06
N VAL A 250 -30.05 -21.88 3.79
CA VAL A 250 -29.29 -21.30 2.67
C VAL A 250 -29.65 -19.83 2.47
N ALA A 251 -30.93 -19.48 2.47
CA ALA A 251 -31.39 -18.11 2.28
C ALA A 251 -30.97 -17.18 3.44
N ALA A 252 -31.02 -17.67 4.68
CA ALA A 252 -30.51 -16.94 5.84
C ALA A 252 -28.99 -16.74 5.77
N ARG A 253 -28.24 -17.76 5.35
CA ARG A 253 -26.79 -17.68 5.15
C ARG A 253 -26.42 -16.71 4.04
N ASP A 254 -27.08 -16.78 2.89
CA ASP A 254 -26.83 -15.90 1.75
C ASP A 254 -27.13 -14.44 2.09
N THR A 255 -28.22 -14.20 2.82
CA THR A 255 -28.54 -12.87 3.35
C THR A 255 -27.44 -12.39 4.29
N ALA A 256 -27.04 -13.20 5.29
CA ALA A 256 -25.95 -12.83 6.20
C ALA A 256 -24.64 -12.54 5.45
N SER A 257 -24.27 -13.36 4.47
CA SER A 257 -23.09 -13.17 3.62
C SER A 257 -23.13 -11.86 2.84
N LEU A 258 -24.29 -11.46 2.31
CA LEU A 258 -24.46 -10.20 1.57
C LEU A 258 -24.21 -8.97 2.44
N PHE A 259 -24.66 -9.02 3.70
CA PHE A 259 -24.39 -7.97 4.68
C PHE A 259 -22.92 -7.97 5.12
N THR A 260 -22.32 -9.15 5.35
CA THR A 260 -20.91 -9.27 5.70
C THR A 260 -20.00 -8.74 4.58
N SER A 261 -20.28 -9.06 3.31
CA SER A 261 -19.49 -8.54 2.18
C SER A 261 -19.63 -7.03 2.06
N SER A 262 -20.83 -6.49 2.24
CA SER A 262 -21.07 -5.03 2.26
C SER A 262 -20.32 -4.32 3.39
N PHE A 263 -20.33 -4.91 4.59
CA PHE A 263 -19.57 -4.44 5.74
C PHE A 263 -18.06 -4.41 5.48
N LEU A 264 -17.52 -5.49 4.89
CA LEU A 264 -16.11 -5.60 4.57
C LEU A 264 -15.70 -4.60 3.50
N VAL A 265 -16.46 -4.47 2.41
CA VAL A 265 -16.18 -3.50 1.35
C VAL A 265 -16.21 -2.07 1.88
N ALA A 266 -17.22 -1.71 2.68
CA ALA A 266 -17.28 -0.39 3.31
C ALA A 266 -16.07 -0.15 4.23
N SER A 267 -15.70 -1.13 5.06
CA SER A 267 -14.53 -1.03 5.95
C SER A 267 -13.22 -0.87 5.18
N LEU A 268 -13.02 -1.66 4.11
CA LEU A 268 -11.81 -1.63 3.28
C LEU A 268 -11.68 -0.30 2.51
N VAL A 269 -12.79 0.22 2.00
CA VAL A 269 -12.84 1.54 1.33
C VAL A 269 -12.36 2.63 2.29
N PHE A 270 -12.89 2.67 3.52
CA PHE A 270 -12.48 3.67 4.51
C PHE A 270 -11.02 3.46 4.94
N GLN A 271 -10.60 2.22 5.18
CA GLN A 271 -9.20 1.92 5.49
C GLN A 271 -8.26 2.35 4.38
N SER A 272 -8.64 2.22 3.10
CA SER A 272 -7.80 2.62 1.96
C SER A 272 -7.41 4.10 2.01
N ALA A 273 -8.24 4.96 2.61
CA ALA A 273 -7.94 6.38 2.80
C ALA A 273 -6.70 6.59 3.69
N SER A 274 -6.49 5.73 4.70
CA SER A 274 -5.32 5.80 5.58
C SER A 274 -4.01 5.46 4.86
N PHE A 275 -4.07 4.65 3.80
CA PHE A 275 -2.91 4.22 3.01
C PHE A 275 -2.49 5.21 1.91
N LEU A 276 -3.31 6.22 1.58
CA LEU A 276 -2.93 7.26 0.61
C LEU A 276 -1.67 8.01 1.03
N TYR A 277 -1.59 8.34 2.32
CA TYR A 277 -0.46 9.04 2.90
C TYR A 277 -0.02 8.31 4.17
N ARG A 278 1.13 7.62 4.13
CA ARG A 278 1.58 6.76 5.24
C ARG A 278 1.70 7.48 6.58
N THR A 279 2.31 8.65 6.60
CA THR A 279 2.75 9.32 7.84
C THR A 279 2.10 10.68 8.07
N GLN A 280 1.34 11.20 7.09
CA GLN A 280 0.66 12.49 7.21
C GLN A 280 -0.80 12.29 7.60
N PRO A 281 -1.30 12.99 8.63
CA PRO A 281 -2.70 12.86 9.04
C PRO A 281 -3.63 13.37 7.94
N ILE A 282 -4.85 12.82 7.89
CA ILE A 282 -5.89 13.19 6.91
C ILE A 282 -6.25 14.68 6.97
N THR A 283 -6.09 15.32 8.13
CA THR A 283 -6.33 16.76 8.31
C THR A 283 -5.35 17.63 7.54
N ARG A 284 -4.14 17.13 7.26
CA ARG A 284 -3.13 17.86 6.51
C ARG A 284 -3.26 17.59 5.01
N ASP A 285 -3.31 16.32 4.64
CA ASP A 285 -3.42 15.88 3.25
C ASP A 285 -4.72 15.06 3.11
N SER A 286 -5.76 15.70 2.58
CA SER A 286 -7.09 15.07 2.49
C SER A 286 -7.14 14.02 1.37
N PRO A 287 -7.79 12.87 1.59
CA PRO A 287 -7.91 11.82 0.56
C PRO A 287 -8.78 12.25 -0.63
N MET A 288 -9.71 13.18 -0.40
CA MET A 288 -10.63 13.69 -1.43
C MET A 288 -9.92 14.50 -2.53
N GLY A 289 -8.68 14.95 -2.29
CA GLY A 289 -7.87 15.59 -3.32
C GLY A 289 -7.35 14.62 -4.39
N ASN A 290 -7.38 13.31 -4.13
CA ASN A 290 -6.94 12.29 -5.09
C ASN A 290 -8.13 11.78 -5.92
N LEU A 291 -8.39 12.45 -7.04
CA LEU A 291 -9.50 12.11 -7.95
C LEU A 291 -9.51 10.64 -8.39
N PRO A 292 -8.39 10.02 -8.84
CA PRO A 292 -8.34 8.58 -9.12
C PRO A 292 -8.86 7.69 -7.99
N TRP A 293 -8.51 8.02 -6.74
CA TRP A 293 -8.98 7.27 -5.57
C TRP A 293 -10.46 7.50 -5.30
N VAL A 294 -10.94 8.74 -5.41
CA VAL A 294 -12.37 9.06 -5.27
C VAL A 294 -13.20 8.29 -6.31
N ILE A 295 -12.77 8.25 -7.56
CA ILE A 295 -13.43 7.48 -8.63
C ILE A 295 -13.43 5.99 -8.28
N ALA A 296 -12.28 5.42 -7.89
CA ALA A 296 -12.18 4.00 -7.55
C ALA A 296 -13.08 3.60 -6.37
N VAL A 297 -13.15 4.44 -5.34
CA VAL A 297 -14.02 4.22 -4.18
C VAL A 297 -15.50 4.36 -4.56
N ALA A 298 -15.85 5.40 -5.31
CA ALA A 298 -17.22 5.63 -5.74
C ALA A 298 -17.72 4.47 -6.61
N THR A 299 -16.91 4.00 -7.57
CA THR A 299 -17.27 2.86 -8.42
C THR A 299 -17.40 1.58 -7.60
N ALA A 300 -16.49 1.31 -6.66
CA ALA A 300 -16.57 0.12 -5.82
C ALA A 300 -17.82 0.11 -4.92
N LEU A 301 -18.17 1.25 -4.31
CA LEU A 301 -19.40 1.38 -3.52
C LEU A 301 -20.64 1.26 -4.41
N CYS A 302 -20.67 1.89 -5.58
CA CYS A 302 -21.78 1.74 -6.53
C CYS A 302 -21.98 0.27 -6.94
N VAL A 303 -20.91 -0.44 -7.30
CA VAL A 303 -21.01 -1.86 -7.66
C VAL A 303 -21.46 -2.70 -6.46
N GLN A 304 -20.93 -2.46 -5.26
CA GLN A 304 -21.38 -3.17 -4.05
C GLN A 304 -22.87 -2.93 -3.77
N THR A 305 -23.33 -1.69 -3.87
CA THR A 305 -24.76 -1.37 -3.67
C THR A 305 -25.65 -2.01 -4.74
N ALA A 306 -25.21 -2.03 -5.99
CA ALA A 306 -25.92 -2.71 -7.08
C ALA A 306 -26.00 -4.22 -6.84
N MET A 307 -24.90 -4.86 -6.41
CA MET A 307 -24.88 -6.28 -6.04
C MET A 307 -25.79 -6.57 -4.85
N PHE A 308 -25.79 -5.70 -3.84
CA PHE A 308 -26.70 -5.80 -2.69
C PHE A 308 -28.15 -5.77 -3.15
N VAL A 309 -28.55 -4.74 -3.90
CA VAL A 309 -29.94 -4.58 -4.38
C VAL A 309 -30.37 -5.72 -5.30
N ALA A 310 -29.48 -6.21 -6.17
CA ALA A 310 -29.79 -7.28 -7.13
C ALA A 310 -29.97 -8.66 -6.46
N ARG A 311 -29.26 -8.92 -5.35
CA ARG A 311 -29.27 -10.22 -4.65
C ARG A 311 -30.12 -10.22 -3.38
N ALA A 312 -30.52 -9.05 -2.89
CA ALA A 312 -31.32 -8.91 -1.69
C ALA A 312 -32.69 -9.56 -1.87
N GLN A 313 -32.99 -10.52 -0.99
CA GLN A 313 -34.36 -11.01 -0.80
C GLN A 313 -35.04 -10.08 0.20
N TRP A 314 -35.77 -9.07 -0.30
CA TRP A 314 -36.35 -8.00 0.51
C TRP A 314 -37.18 -8.50 1.70
N ASN A 315 -37.94 -9.59 1.51
CA ASN A 315 -38.72 -10.23 2.59
C ASN A 315 -37.86 -10.70 3.78
N LEU A 316 -36.60 -11.10 3.54
CA LEU A 316 -35.65 -11.50 4.58
C LEU A 316 -34.89 -10.29 5.13
N VAL A 317 -34.61 -9.30 4.28
CA VAL A 317 -33.97 -8.04 4.69
C VAL A 317 -34.85 -7.28 5.67
N ASP A 318 -36.17 -7.28 5.48
CA ASP A 318 -37.14 -6.62 6.38
C ASP A 318 -37.14 -7.23 7.79
N ARG A 319 -36.68 -8.47 7.95
CA ARG A 319 -36.51 -9.12 9.27
C ARG A 319 -35.27 -8.62 10.01
N VAL A 320 -34.33 -8.01 9.30
CA VAL A 320 -33.10 -7.48 9.89
C VAL A 320 -33.43 -6.16 10.57
N SER A 321 -33.29 -6.13 11.89
CA SER A 321 -33.46 -4.89 12.69
C SER A 321 -32.53 -3.75 12.21
N TRP A 322 -32.81 -2.52 12.62
CA TRP A 322 -31.99 -1.35 12.27
C TRP A 322 -30.54 -1.43 12.83
N ALA A 323 -30.28 -2.25 13.84
CA ALA A 323 -29.00 -2.23 14.55
C ALA A 323 -27.81 -2.74 13.71
N PRO A 324 -27.87 -3.90 12.99
CA PRO A 324 -26.87 -4.29 12.00
C PRO A 324 -26.55 -3.22 10.95
N TRP A 325 -27.56 -2.51 10.46
CA TRP A 325 -27.38 -1.40 9.51
C TRP A 325 -26.56 -0.26 10.12
N THR A 326 -26.83 0.10 11.38
CA THR A 326 -26.02 1.12 12.06
C THR A 326 -24.58 0.69 12.26
N LEU A 327 -24.31 -0.60 12.53
CA LEU A 327 -22.94 -1.09 12.62
C LEU A 327 -22.20 -0.93 11.29
N ILE A 328 -22.84 -1.27 10.16
CA ILE A 328 -22.27 -1.13 8.82
C ILE A 328 -21.94 0.33 8.49
N LEU A 329 -22.78 1.26 8.94
CA LEU A 329 -22.59 2.69 8.67
C LEU A 329 -21.55 3.34 9.61
N VAL A 330 -21.57 2.99 10.90
CA VAL A 330 -20.78 3.68 11.95
C VAL A 330 -19.37 3.10 12.09
N TRP A 331 -19.20 1.81 11.85
CA TRP A 331 -17.90 1.16 12.04
C TRP A 331 -16.80 1.65 11.08
N PRO A 332 -17.03 1.81 9.75
CA PRO A 332 -15.97 2.25 8.84
C PRO A 332 -15.39 3.64 9.19
N PRO A 333 -16.20 4.67 9.53
CA PRO A 333 -15.67 5.94 10.03
C PRO A 333 -14.91 5.82 11.36
N LEU A 334 -15.39 4.98 12.30
CA LEU A 334 -14.72 4.76 13.58
C LEU A 334 -13.34 4.12 13.37
N LEU A 335 -13.27 3.14 12.48
CA LEU A 335 -12.04 2.46 12.10
C LEU A 335 -11.04 3.43 11.46
N LEU A 336 -11.51 4.36 10.62
CA LEU A 336 -10.68 5.43 10.08
C LEU A 336 -10.14 6.37 11.17
N ALA A 337 -10.95 6.67 12.19
CA ALA A 337 -10.48 7.47 13.32
C ALA A 337 -9.41 6.74 14.14
N LEU A 338 -9.57 5.43 14.36
CA LEU A 338 -8.60 4.60 15.05
C LEU A 338 -7.29 4.49 14.26
N SER A 339 -7.36 4.28 12.95
CA SER A 339 -6.18 4.20 12.10
C SER A 339 -5.37 5.50 12.10
N GLU A 340 -6.05 6.65 12.08
CA GLU A 340 -5.38 7.96 12.16
C GLU A 340 -4.66 8.16 13.51
N GLN A 341 -5.19 7.64 14.62
CA GLN A 341 -4.49 7.70 15.91
C GLN A 341 -3.19 6.89 15.89
N VAL A 342 -3.23 5.66 15.36
CA VAL A 342 -2.04 4.79 15.25
C VAL A 342 -1.02 5.45 14.31
N LYS A 343 -1.49 5.99 13.19
CA LYS A 343 -0.68 6.66 12.18
C LYS A 343 0.01 7.92 12.70
N VAL A 344 -0.66 8.74 13.51
CA VAL A 344 -0.03 9.92 14.14
C VAL A 344 1.07 9.49 15.11
N LYS A 345 0.88 8.41 15.86
CA LYS A 345 1.90 7.87 16.75
C LYS A 345 3.10 7.33 15.97
N ASP A 346 2.84 6.60 14.88
CA ASP A 346 3.86 6.08 13.98
C ASP A 346 4.68 7.21 13.32
N GLY A 347 3.99 8.23 12.81
CA GLY A 347 4.61 9.39 12.19
C GLY A 347 5.60 10.13 13.10
N LYS A 348 5.33 10.21 14.41
CA LYS A 348 6.27 10.78 15.39
C LYS A 348 7.54 9.94 15.54
N GLY A 349 7.42 8.62 15.55
CA GLY A 349 8.56 7.71 15.60
C GLY A 349 9.43 7.86 14.36
N VAL A 350 8.80 7.85 13.19
CA VAL A 350 9.48 8.03 11.90
C VAL A 350 10.19 9.39 11.81
N ALA A 351 9.57 10.48 12.26
CA ALA A 351 10.18 11.81 12.26
C ALA A 351 11.44 11.88 13.16
N ARG A 352 11.44 11.17 14.29
CA ARG A 352 12.60 11.06 15.17
C ARG A 352 13.74 10.32 14.47
N SER A 353 13.45 9.20 13.82
CA SER A 353 14.46 8.44 13.06
C SER A 353 15.03 9.25 11.89
N MET A 354 14.20 10.02 11.19
CA MET A 354 14.68 10.92 10.12
C MET A 354 15.60 12.01 10.64
N THR A 355 15.30 12.57 11.83
CA THR A 355 16.17 13.56 12.48
C THR A 355 17.52 12.96 12.85
N PHE A 356 17.51 11.72 13.38
CA PHE A 356 18.73 11.00 13.70
C PHE A 356 19.57 10.69 12.45
N LEU A 357 18.95 10.19 11.37
CA LEU A 357 19.64 9.92 10.11
C LEU A 357 20.27 11.18 9.51
N ARG A 358 19.60 12.34 9.64
CA ARG A 358 20.17 13.62 9.22
C ARG A 358 21.43 13.98 10.01
N LEU A 359 21.41 13.81 11.33
CA LEU A 359 22.58 14.05 12.19
C LEU A 359 23.73 13.08 11.88
N ASP A 360 23.44 11.81 11.61
CA ASP A 360 24.44 10.81 11.24
C ASP A 360 25.08 11.15 9.87
N PHE A 361 24.27 11.57 8.89
CA PHE A 361 24.76 12.02 7.60
C PHE A 361 25.66 13.26 7.73
N ASP A 362 25.21 14.29 8.45
CA ASP A 362 25.95 15.55 8.61
C ASP A 362 27.31 15.35 9.33
N THR A 363 27.40 14.36 10.23
CA THR A 363 28.64 14.08 10.98
C THR A 363 29.63 13.18 10.23
N ARG A 364 29.14 12.23 9.44
CA ARG A 364 29.99 11.23 8.76
C ARG A 364 30.51 11.67 7.39
N LEU A 365 29.83 12.59 6.70
CA LEU A 365 30.28 13.09 5.39
C LEU A 365 31.68 13.73 5.45
N GLY A 366 32.05 14.32 6.59
CA GLY A 366 33.38 14.90 6.81
C GLY A 366 34.47 13.88 7.20
N MET A 367 34.09 12.65 7.59
CA MET A 367 34.99 11.68 8.21
C MET A 367 35.43 10.55 7.27
N HIS A 368 34.67 10.28 6.20
CA HIS A 368 34.91 9.16 5.26
C HIS A 368 35.47 9.59 3.89
N SER A 369 36.01 10.81 3.78
CA SER A 369 36.76 11.18 2.57
C SER A 369 38.01 10.30 2.44
N PRO A 370 38.21 9.57 1.32
CA PRO A 370 39.50 8.96 1.04
C PRO A 370 40.58 10.06 1.03
N ARG A 371 41.78 9.71 1.51
CA ARG A 371 42.94 10.63 1.58
C ARG A 371 43.59 10.85 0.23
#